data_AF-I4DK87-F1
#
_entry.id   AF-I4DK87-F1
#
_cell.length_a   1.000
_cell.length_b   1.000
_cell.length_c   1.000
_cell.angle_alpha   90.00
_cell.angle_beta   90.00
_cell.angle_gamma   90.00
#
_symmetry.space_group_name_H-M   'P 1'
#
loop_
_entity.id
_entity.type
_entity.pdbx_description
1 polymer ?
#
loop_
_entity_poly.entity_id
_entity_poly.type
_entity_poly.pdbx_seq_one_letter_code
_entity_poly.pdbx_strand_id
1 'polypeptide(L)'
;MSERPLQGGLVGPTFACIIAIQFRQLRKCDRFWYENDNPAARFTEQQLAEIRKVTLSKILCENFDIQSDIQRASFDLPSNFLNPRVPCSSLPKLDLSAWRESSAQGCLIAGRSVAVGESAFPSPCTSCICSSEGAQCASLRITDCAQLLREWPREAILRDDVCTAQCGTAAPPNPNGHRRQPINFKFPDLSPFIAK
;
A
#
# COMPACT_ATOMS: atom_id res chain seq x y z
N MET A 1 -5.04 -44.28 -16.14
CA MET A 1 -6.39 -44.01 -15.60
C MET A 1 -7.32 -45.09 -16.12
N SER A 2 -7.99 -45.84 -15.24
CA SER A 2 -8.73 -47.07 -15.61
C SER A 2 -10.20 -46.85 -15.95
N GLU A 3 -10.80 -45.74 -15.48
CA GLU A 3 -12.18 -45.36 -15.78
C GLU A 3 -12.26 -44.49 -17.03
N ARG A 4 -13.37 -44.59 -17.77
CA ARG A 4 -13.63 -43.69 -18.91
C ARG A 4 -13.95 -42.28 -18.40
N PRO A 5 -13.46 -41.20 -19.05
CA PRO A 5 -13.79 -39.84 -18.67
C PRO A 5 -15.30 -39.55 -18.73
N LEU A 6 -15.77 -38.68 -17.85
CA LEU A 6 -17.12 -38.09 -17.93
C LEU A 6 -17.26 -37.25 -19.21
N GLN A 7 -18.49 -37.10 -19.71
CA GLN A 7 -18.75 -36.24 -20.86
C GLN A 7 -18.30 -34.80 -20.57
N GLY A 8 -17.42 -34.26 -21.41
CA GLY A 8 -16.83 -32.92 -21.23
C GLY A 8 -15.73 -32.83 -20.16
N GLY A 9 -15.37 -33.93 -19.50
CA GLY A 9 -14.31 -34.01 -18.50
C GLY A 9 -13.09 -34.79 -18.98
N LEU A 10 -11.99 -34.69 -18.22
CA LEU A 10 -10.74 -35.41 -18.49
C LEU A 10 -10.51 -36.63 -17.58
N VAL A 11 -11.36 -36.81 -16.56
CA VAL A 11 -11.22 -37.85 -15.54
C VAL A 11 -12.50 -38.67 -15.40
N GLY A 12 -12.36 -39.91 -14.96
CA GLY A 12 -13.48 -40.80 -14.67
C GLY A 12 -14.24 -40.43 -13.39
N PRO A 13 -15.42 -41.04 -13.15
CA PRO A 13 -16.33 -40.69 -12.05
C PRO A 13 -15.68 -40.66 -10.67
N THR A 14 -14.83 -41.64 -10.34
CA THR A 14 -14.20 -41.72 -9.01
C THR A 14 -13.25 -40.55 -8.78
N PHE A 15 -12.39 -40.24 -9.76
CA PHE A 15 -11.46 -39.12 -9.63
C PHE A 15 -12.19 -37.78 -9.68
N ALA A 16 -13.24 -37.66 -10.50
CA ALA A 16 -14.10 -36.48 -10.51
C ALA A 16 -14.69 -36.21 -9.12
N CYS A 17 -15.19 -37.23 -8.43
CA CYS A 17 -15.74 -37.12 -7.08
C CYS A 17 -14.68 -36.64 -6.07
N ILE A 18 -13.53 -37.30 -6.05
CA ILE A 18 -12.43 -36.97 -5.12
C ILE A 18 -11.95 -35.53 -5.35
N ILE A 19 -11.70 -35.15 -6.61
CA ILE A 19 -11.27 -33.79 -6.99
C ILE A 19 -12.33 -32.77 -6.58
N ALA A 20 -13.60 -32.99 -6.93
CA ALA A 20 -14.68 -32.06 -6.62
C ALA A 20 -14.86 -31.85 -5.12
N ILE A 21 -14.80 -32.91 -4.31
CA ILE A 21 -14.86 -32.80 -2.85
C ILE A 21 -13.69 -31.97 -2.33
N GLN A 22 -12.47 -32.26 -2.79
CA GLN A 22 -11.28 -31.53 -2.35
C GLN A 22 -11.37 -30.04 -2.69
N PHE A 23 -11.67 -29.68 -3.94
CA PHE A 23 -11.80 -28.28 -4.35
C PHE A 23 -12.96 -27.56 -3.67
N ARG A 24 -14.07 -28.24 -3.40
CA ARG A 24 -15.19 -27.66 -2.63
C ARG A 24 -14.75 -27.29 -1.22
N GLN A 25 -14.01 -28.17 -0.53
CA GLN A 25 -13.53 -27.88 0.82
C GLN A 25 -12.46 -26.79 0.81
N LEU A 26 -11.52 -26.80 -0.13
CA LEU A 26 -10.54 -25.72 -0.29
C LEU A 26 -11.23 -24.36 -0.45
N ARG A 27 -12.27 -24.29 -1.29
CA ARG A 27 -13.04 -23.06 -1.47
C ARG A 27 -13.81 -22.65 -0.22
N LYS A 28 -14.56 -23.57 0.39
CA LYS A 28 -15.50 -23.24 1.48
C LYS A 28 -14.80 -22.97 2.81
N CYS A 29 -13.67 -23.65 3.06
CA CYS A 29 -12.96 -23.57 4.34
C CYS A 29 -11.82 -22.55 4.33
N ASP A 30 -11.58 -21.86 3.22
CA ASP A 30 -10.61 -20.79 3.15
C ASP A 30 -11.26 -19.46 3.55
N ARG A 31 -10.87 -18.94 4.71
CA ARG A 31 -11.31 -17.63 5.20
C ARG A 31 -10.98 -16.49 4.22
N PHE A 32 -9.90 -16.65 3.46
CA PHE A 32 -9.39 -15.66 2.51
C PHE A 32 -9.76 -16.00 1.06
N TRP A 33 -10.72 -16.91 0.83
CA TRP A 33 -11.28 -17.10 -0.51
C TRP A 33 -11.73 -15.75 -1.08
N TYR A 34 -11.27 -15.42 -2.29
CA TYR A 34 -11.39 -14.06 -2.84
C TYR A 34 -12.84 -13.59 -3.06
N GLU A 35 -13.81 -14.51 -3.17
CA GLU A 35 -15.24 -14.19 -3.29
C GLU A 35 -15.99 -14.32 -1.96
N ASN A 36 -15.28 -14.48 -0.85
CA ASN A 36 -15.89 -14.57 0.47
C ASN A 36 -16.52 -13.23 0.87
N ASP A 37 -17.60 -13.27 1.66
CA ASP A 37 -18.35 -12.10 2.11
C ASP A 37 -17.90 -11.57 3.49
N ASN A 38 -16.90 -12.22 4.11
CA ASN A 38 -16.34 -11.84 5.40
C ASN A 38 -15.85 -10.37 5.40
N PRO A 39 -16.47 -9.46 6.17
CA PRO A 39 -16.12 -8.03 6.16
C PRO A 39 -14.67 -7.72 6.50
N ALA A 40 -14.00 -8.59 7.27
CA ALA A 40 -12.61 -8.39 7.67
C ALA A 40 -11.57 -8.82 6.61
N ALA A 41 -11.99 -9.54 5.57
CA ALA A 41 -11.07 -10.11 4.58
C ALA A 41 -11.54 -9.99 3.12
N ARG A 42 -12.81 -9.62 2.88
CA ARG A 42 -13.38 -9.53 1.54
C ARG A 42 -12.74 -8.41 0.73
N PHE A 43 -12.69 -8.62 -0.59
CA PHE A 43 -12.48 -7.54 -1.54
C PHE A 43 -13.73 -6.64 -1.62
N THR A 44 -13.54 -5.38 -2.03
CA THR A 44 -14.67 -4.53 -2.41
C THR A 44 -15.28 -5.02 -3.73
N GLU A 45 -16.53 -4.66 -4.02
CA GLU A 45 -17.17 -5.03 -5.29
C GLU A 45 -16.39 -4.53 -6.51
N GLN A 46 -15.75 -3.35 -6.40
CA GLN A 46 -14.91 -2.80 -7.46
C GLN A 46 -13.65 -3.64 -7.67
N GLN A 47 -12.97 -4.01 -6.59
CA GLN A 47 -11.80 -4.90 -6.64
C GLN A 47 -12.17 -6.27 -7.21
N LEU A 48 -13.30 -6.85 -6.77
CA LEU A 48 -13.76 -8.15 -7.24
C LEU A 48 -14.14 -8.11 -8.73
N ALA A 49 -14.73 -7.02 -9.20
CA ALA A 49 -15.01 -6.81 -10.62
C ALA A 49 -13.72 -6.79 -11.45
N GLU A 50 -12.64 -6.19 -10.96
CA GLU A 50 -11.33 -6.21 -11.63
C GLU A 50 -10.70 -7.60 -11.63
N ILE A 51 -10.73 -8.33 -10.50
CA ILE A 51 -10.22 -9.72 -10.42
C ILE A 51 -10.93 -10.62 -11.43
N ARG A 52 -12.27 -10.52 -11.56
CA ARG A 52 -13.07 -11.36 -12.47
C ARG A 52 -12.79 -11.15 -13.96
N LYS A 53 -12.19 -10.02 -14.35
CA LYS A 53 -11.79 -9.76 -15.74
C LYS A 53 -10.51 -10.49 -16.13
N VAL A 54 -9.72 -10.93 -15.16
CA VAL A 54 -8.39 -11.50 -15.40
C VAL A 54 -8.53 -12.83 -16.14
N THR A 55 -7.72 -12.99 -17.19
CA THR A 55 -7.60 -14.25 -17.93
C THR A 55 -6.17 -14.76 -17.84
N LEU A 56 -5.97 -16.09 -17.85
CA LEU A 56 -4.62 -16.66 -17.88
C LEU A 56 -3.84 -16.19 -19.11
N SER A 57 -4.52 -16.03 -20.25
CA SER A 57 -3.91 -15.51 -21.48
C SER A 57 -3.35 -14.09 -21.30
N LYS A 58 -4.06 -13.21 -20.57
CA LYS A 58 -3.54 -11.88 -20.25
C LYS A 58 -2.32 -11.95 -19.32
N ILE A 59 -2.36 -12.82 -18.31
CA ILE A 59 -1.23 -13.02 -17.39
C ILE A 59 0.01 -13.46 -18.19
N LEU A 60 -0.16 -14.40 -19.13
CA LEU A 60 0.94 -14.84 -19.99
C LEU A 60 1.48 -13.68 -20.85
N CYS A 61 0.62 -12.89 -21.49
CA CYS A 61 1.04 -11.74 -22.30
C CYS A 61 1.83 -10.69 -21.51
N GLU A 62 1.47 -10.41 -20.26
CA GLU A 62 2.12 -9.36 -19.46
C GLU A 62 3.45 -9.83 -18.83
N ASN A 63 3.68 -11.15 -18.72
CA ASN A 63 4.84 -11.71 -18.00
C ASN A 63 5.83 -12.48 -18.90
N PHE A 64 5.46 -12.80 -20.14
CA PHE A 64 6.31 -13.48 -21.11
C PHE A 64 6.55 -12.61 -22.34
N ASP A 65 7.62 -12.87 -23.07
CA ASP A 65 7.95 -12.19 -24.35
C ASP A 65 7.07 -12.73 -25.50
N ILE A 66 5.75 -12.56 -25.36
CA ILE A 66 4.75 -12.89 -26.37
C ILE A 66 4.52 -11.62 -27.21
N GLN A 67 5.14 -11.59 -28.39
CA GLN A 67 5.26 -10.35 -29.17
C GLN A 67 4.03 -10.00 -30.02
N SER A 68 3.01 -10.86 -30.11
CA SER A 68 1.87 -10.63 -31.01
C SER A 68 0.52 -11.04 -30.42
N ASP A 69 0.16 -12.31 -30.60
CA ASP A 69 -1.19 -12.80 -30.38
C ASP A 69 -1.22 -14.07 -29.55
N ILE A 70 -2.27 -14.24 -28.75
CA ILE A 70 -2.53 -15.45 -27.97
C ILE A 70 -4.01 -15.82 -28.09
N GLN A 71 -4.34 -17.10 -27.93
CA GLN A 71 -5.72 -17.55 -27.83
C GLN A 71 -6.44 -16.93 -26.62
N ARG A 72 -7.74 -16.63 -26.74
CA ARG A 72 -8.52 -15.98 -25.67
C ARG A 72 -8.58 -16.83 -24.39
N ALA A 73 -8.79 -18.14 -24.54
CA ALA A 73 -8.81 -19.11 -23.44
C ALA A 73 -7.57 -20.01 -23.53
N SER A 74 -6.63 -19.85 -22.59
CA SER A 74 -5.35 -20.58 -22.59
C SER A 74 -5.47 -22.10 -22.44
N PHE A 75 -6.52 -22.58 -21.76
CA PHE A 75 -6.73 -24.02 -21.54
C PHE A 75 -7.37 -24.73 -22.73
N ASP A 76 -7.98 -23.97 -23.65
CA ASP A 76 -8.60 -24.52 -24.85
C ASP A 76 -7.63 -24.48 -26.02
N LEU A 77 -7.78 -25.43 -26.95
CA LEU A 77 -7.01 -25.42 -28.19
C LEU A 77 -7.33 -24.15 -29.00
N PRO A 78 -6.34 -23.53 -29.65
CA PRO A 78 -6.58 -22.45 -30.58
C PRO A 78 -7.51 -22.88 -31.71
N SER A 79 -8.47 -22.01 -32.07
CA SER A 79 -9.41 -22.24 -33.17
C SER A 79 -9.81 -20.91 -33.79
N ASN A 80 -9.81 -20.82 -35.13
CA ASN A 80 -10.11 -19.57 -35.84
C ASN A 80 -11.47 -18.94 -35.48
N PHE A 81 -12.43 -19.75 -35.02
CA PHE A 81 -13.78 -19.29 -34.69
C PHE A 81 -14.10 -19.37 -33.20
N LEU A 82 -13.80 -20.50 -32.54
CA LEU A 82 -14.22 -20.74 -31.15
C LEU A 82 -13.23 -20.16 -30.13
N ASN A 83 -11.94 -20.12 -30.45
CA ASN A 83 -10.89 -19.61 -29.56
C ASN A 83 -9.76 -18.98 -30.38
N PRO A 84 -10.05 -17.88 -31.11
CA PRO A 84 -9.08 -17.30 -32.02
C PRO A 84 -7.92 -16.70 -31.25
N ARG A 85 -6.76 -16.68 -31.90
CA ARG A 85 -5.65 -15.85 -31.43
C ARG A 85 -6.00 -14.39 -31.66
N VAL A 86 -5.73 -13.57 -30.66
CA VAL A 86 -6.00 -12.13 -30.67
C VAL A 86 -4.81 -11.37 -30.11
N PRO A 87 -4.63 -10.10 -30.49
CA PRO A 87 -3.55 -9.28 -29.96
C PRO A 87 -3.61 -9.21 -28.44
N CYS A 88 -2.46 -9.31 -27.78
CA CYS A 88 -2.35 -9.20 -26.31
C CYS A 88 -2.94 -7.88 -25.76
N SER A 89 -2.91 -6.81 -26.56
CA SER A 89 -3.50 -5.50 -26.25
C SER A 89 -5.04 -5.51 -26.22
N SER A 90 -5.67 -6.44 -26.93
CA SER A 90 -7.14 -6.58 -26.98
C SER A 90 -7.73 -7.33 -25.78
N LEU A 91 -6.89 -8.00 -24.99
CA LEU A 91 -7.32 -8.72 -23.80
C LEU A 91 -7.55 -7.76 -22.62
N PRO A 92 -8.59 -7.98 -21.79
CA PRO A 92 -8.87 -7.12 -20.62
C PRO A 92 -7.66 -6.99 -19.71
N LYS A 93 -7.32 -5.76 -19.32
CA LYS A 93 -6.25 -5.48 -18.35
C LYS A 93 -6.85 -5.30 -16.96
N LEU A 94 -6.14 -5.79 -15.94
CA LEU A 94 -6.45 -5.54 -14.54
C LEU A 94 -6.21 -4.04 -14.23
N ASP A 95 -7.25 -3.33 -13.79
CA ASP A 95 -7.08 -1.97 -13.26
C ASP A 95 -6.84 -2.03 -11.74
N LEU A 96 -5.68 -1.53 -11.29
CA LEU A 96 -5.31 -1.49 -9.88
C LEU A 96 -5.79 -0.22 -9.16
N SER A 97 -6.50 0.67 -9.86
CA SER A 97 -7.05 1.90 -9.27
C SER A 97 -7.99 1.63 -8.09
N ALA A 98 -8.70 0.49 -8.08
CA ALA A 98 -9.58 0.06 -6.99
C ALA A 98 -8.83 -0.38 -5.71
N TRP A 99 -7.52 -0.58 -5.78
CA TRP A 99 -6.65 -0.82 -4.60
C TRP A 99 -5.95 0.44 -4.15
N ARG A 100 -6.16 1.56 -4.83
CA ARG A 100 -5.63 2.84 -4.38
C ARG A 100 -6.31 3.19 -3.06
N GLU A 101 -5.55 3.06 -1.98
CA GLU A 101 -5.95 3.58 -0.70
C GLU A 101 -6.18 5.08 -0.83
N SER A 102 -7.39 5.51 -0.49
CA SER A 102 -7.64 6.93 -0.37
C SER A 102 -6.94 7.36 0.90
N SER A 103 -5.82 8.10 0.77
CA SER A 103 -5.25 8.93 1.84
C SER A 103 -6.21 10.07 2.23
N ALA A 104 -7.53 9.85 2.15
CA ALA A 104 -8.58 10.83 2.38
C ALA A 104 -8.71 11.18 3.86
N GLN A 105 -8.21 10.33 4.76
CA GLN A 105 -7.82 10.73 6.11
C GLN A 105 -6.30 10.91 6.14
N GLY A 106 -5.83 12.03 5.58
CA GLY A 106 -4.60 12.62 6.09
C GLY A 106 -4.75 12.92 7.59
N CYS A 107 -3.64 13.02 8.30
CA CYS A 107 -3.66 13.33 9.71
C CYS A 107 -3.73 14.84 9.90
N LEU A 108 -4.45 15.28 10.93
CA LEU A 108 -4.36 16.66 11.42
C LEU A 108 -3.28 16.74 12.50
N ILE A 109 -2.11 17.27 12.15
CA ILE A 109 -0.97 17.43 13.06
C ILE A 109 -0.74 18.92 13.27
N ALA A 110 -0.95 19.41 14.50
CA ALA A 110 -0.84 20.83 14.87
C ALA A 110 -1.59 21.80 13.91
N GLY A 111 -2.78 21.40 13.47
CA GLY A 111 -3.62 22.19 12.56
C GLY A 111 -3.21 22.13 11.09
N ARG A 112 -2.22 21.31 10.72
CA ARG A 112 -1.83 21.04 9.32
C ARG A 112 -2.39 19.69 8.89
N SER A 113 -2.92 19.64 7.67
CA SER A 113 -3.27 18.37 7.03
C SER A 113 -2.01 17.75 6.43
N VAL A 114 -1.71 16.52 6.83
CA VAL A 114 -0.51 15.77 6.45
C VAL A 114 -0.97 14.49 5.77
N ALA A 115 -0.46 14.19 4.57
CA ALA A 115 -0.87 12.98 3.87
C ALA A 115 -0.34 11.73 4.58
N VAL A 116 -1.04 10.60 4.44
CA VAL A 116 -0.53 9.31 4.92
C VAL A 116 0.82 9.01 4.24
N GLY A 117 1.82 8.66 5.04
CA GLY A 117 3.22 8.48 4.62
C GLY A 117 4.11 9.72 4.76
N GLU A 118 3.53 10.90 5.01
CA GLU A 118 4.29 12.12 5.29
C GLU A 118 4.53 12.32 6.80
N SER A 119 5.54 13.14 7.11
CA SER A 119 5.88 13.55 8.47
C SER A 119 5.69 15.05 8.68
N ALA A 120 5.41 15.44 9.92
CA ALA A 120 5.29 16.83 10.32
C ALA A 120 5.77 17.04 11.76
N PHE A 121 6.28 18.25 12.02
CA PHE A 121 6.73 18.67 13.34
C PHE A 121 5.66 19.55 14.01
N PRO A 122 4.86 19.02 14.95
CA PRO A 122 3.92 19.84 15.71
C PRO A 122 4.62 20.82 16.66
N SER A 123 5.85 20.51 17.08
CA SER A 123 6.69 21.36 17.93
C SER A 123 8.18 21.13 17.62
N PRO A 124 9.11 21.99 18.09
CA PRO A 124 10.52 21.87 17.73
C PRO A 124 11.19 20.56 18.16
N CYS A 125 10.72 19.89 19.22
CA CYS A 125 11.27 18.62 19.70
C CYS A 125 10.29 17.45 19.62
N THR A 126 9.24 17.55 18.78
CA THR A 126 8.31 16.45 18.51
C THR A 126 8.15 16.27 17.01
N SER A 127 8.22 15.03 16.54
CA SER A 127 7.94 14.66 15.15
C SER A 127 6.80 13.66 15.11
N CYS A 128 5.92 13.79 14.13
CA CYS A 128 4.83 12.86 13.88
C CYS A 128 4.89 12.32 12.46
N ILE A 129 4.57 11.04 12.30
CA ILE A 129 4.36 10.40 11.00
C ILE A 129 2.87 10.09 10.88
N CYS A 130 2.27 10.42 9.73
CA CYS A 130 0.90 10.05 9.46
C CYS A 130 0.83 8.63 8.90
N SER A 131 0.19 7.71 9.61
CA SER A 131 -0.12 6.36 9.13
C SER A 131 -1.60 6.23 8.77
N SER A 132 -1.97 5.10 8.17
CA SER A 132 -3.38 4.75 7.93
C SER A 132 -4.19 4.59 9.21
N GLU A 133 -3.54 4.39 10.36
CA GLU A 133 -4.17 4.28 11.68
C GLU A 133 -4.23 5.64 12.43
N GLY A 134 -3.59 6.68 11.91
CA GLY A 134 -3.54 8.02 12.49
C GLY A 134 -2.12 8.58 12.66
N ALA A 135 -2.00 9.72 13.36
CA ALA A 135 -0.69 10.34 13.62
C ALA A 135 0.03 9.62 14.76
N GLN A 136 1.24 9.14 14.49
CA GLN A 136 2.14 8.57 15.49
C GLN A 136 3.25 9.57 15.77
N CYS A 137 3.31 10.09 17.00
CA CYS A 137 4.23 11.14 17.40
C CYS A 137 5.29 10.63 18.38
N ALA A 138 6.52 11.12 18.24
CA ALA A 138 7.64 10.81 19.10
C ALA A 138 8.44 12.07 19.44
N SER A 139 9.00 12.09 20.66
CA SER A 139 9.96 13.10 21.07
C SER A 139 11.30 12.91 20.35
N LEU A 140 11.88 14.01 19.91
CA LEU A 140 13.20 14.04 19.31
C LEU A 140 14.26 14.16 20.39
N ARG A 141 15.35 13.42 20.21
CA ARG A 141 16.57 13.60 21.00
C ARG A 141 17.42 14.69 20.37
N ILE A 142 17.61 15.79 21.08
CA ILE A 142 18.41 16.92 20.63
C ILE A 142 19.87 16.70 21.05
N THR A 143 20.76 16.75 20.08
CA THR A 143 22.22 16.63 20.30
C THR A 143 22.94 17.97 20.27
N ASP A 144 22.38 18.97 19.57
CA ASP A 144 22.92 20.34 19.48
C ASP A 144 21.81 21.38 19.68
N CYS A 145 21.75 21.96 20.89
CA CYS A 145 20.80 23.02 21.22
C CYS A 145 21.08 24.35 20.51
N ALA A 146 22.33 24.62 20.12
CA ALA A 146 22.67 25.83 19.38
C ALA A 146 22.16 25.75 17.94
N GLN A 147 22.16 24.56 17.33
CA GLN A 147 21.50 24.33 16.05
C GLN A 147 19.98 24.49 16.14
N LEU A 148 19.35 23.91 17.16
CA LEU A 148 17.90 24.05 17.36
C LEU A 148 17.47 25.53 17.48
N LEU A 149 18.25 26.35 18.20
CA LEU A 149 18.03 27.80 18.33
C LEU A 149 18.22 28.60 17.03
N ARG A 150 18.95 28.06 16.05
CA ARG A 150 19.05 28.65 14.70
C ARG A 150 17.83 28.31 13.83
N GLU A 151 17.25 27.14 14.05
CA GLU A 151 16.15 26.60 13.23
C GLU A 151 14.76 27.03 13.73
N TRP A 152 14.59 27.18 15.06
CA TRP A 152 13.32 27.50 15.69
C TRP A 152 13.40 28.77 16.55
N PRO A 153 12.31 29.57 16.63
CA PRO A 153 12.28 30.71 17.54
C PRO A 153 12.43 30.26 18.98
N ARG A 154 13.17 31.03 19.77
CA ARG A 154 13.40 30.78 21.20
C ARG A 154 12.08 30.57 21.95
N GLU A 155 11.05 31.34 21.61
CA GLU A 155 9.73 31.25 22.22
C GLU A 155 8.98 29.96 21.89
N ALA A 156 9.27 29.28 20.77
CA ALA A 156 8.69 27.97 20.47
C ALA A 156 9.44 26.85 21.20
N ILE A 157 10.75 26.97 21.33
CA ILE A 157 11.60 26.02 22.07
C ILE A 157 11.24 26.02 23.56
N LEU A 158 11.06 27.21 24.15
CA LEU A 158 10.69 27.34 25.57
C LEU A 158 9.24 26.94 25.88
N ARG A 159 8.38 26.83 24.87
CA ARG A 159 7.00 26.32 25.03
C ARG A 159 6.90 24.81 24.86
N ASP A 160 7.95 24.19 24.37
CA ASP A 160 8.04 22.75 24.20
C ASP A 160 8.75 22.17 25.43
N ASP A 161 8.03 21.39 26.23
CA ASP A 161 8.55 20.80 27.47
C ASP A 161 9.70 19.83 27.19
N VAL A 162 9.66 19.11 26.06
CA VAL A 162 10.71 18.18 25.62
C VAL A 162 11.97 18.94 25.24
N CYS A 163 11.83 20.05 24.52
CA CYS A 163 12.96 20.94 24.24
C CYS A 163 13.51 21.60 25.49
N THR A 164 12.65 22.04 26.40
CA THR A 164 13.05 22.75 27.62
C THR A 164 13.85 21.82 28.53
N ALA A 165 13.44 20.56 28.65
CA ALA A 165 14.20 19.54 29.39
C ALA A 165 15.59 19.28 28.80
N GLN A 166 15.75 19.37 27.47
CA GLN A 166 17.01 19.08 26.78
C GLN A 166 17.92 20.30 26.59
N CYS A 167 17.34 21.50 26.44
CA CYS A 167 18.02 22.71 25.97
C CYS A 167 17.70 23.98 26.78
N GLY A 168 16.91 23.90 27.85
CA GLY A 168 16.45 25.06 28.61
C GLY A 168 17.57 25.96 29.17
N THR A 169 18.75 25.40 29.41
CA THR A 169 19.94 26.12 29.92
C THR A 169 20.82 26.71 28.82
N ALA A 170 20.64 26.30 27.56
CA ALA A 170 21.46 26.72 26.42
C ALA A 170 21.02 28.07 25.81
N ALA A 171 20.01 28.73 26.37
CA ALA A 171 19.39 29.93 25.82
C ALA A 171 19.78 31.19 26.61
N PRO A 172 20.89 31.88 26.30
CA PRO A 172 21.19 33.18 26.92
C PRO A 172 20.07 34.21 26.59
N PRO A 173 19.80 35.18 27.48
CA PRO A 173 18.85 36.25 27.19
C PRO A 173 19.41 37.13 26.04
N ASN A 174 18.65 37.35 24.96
CA ASN A 174 19.09 38.27 23.90
C ASN A 174 18.14 39.50 23.82
N PRO A 175 18.65 40.76 23.88
CA PRO A 175 17.82 41.95 24.12
C PRO A 175 17.21 42.60 22.88
N ASN A 176 17.47 42.17 21.64
CA ASN A 176 17.01 42.90 20.45
C ASN A 176 16.64 41.96 19.29
N GLY A 177 15.33 41.88 19.00
CA GLY A 177 14.80 41.12 17.88
C GLY A 177 14.69 41.95 16.60
N HIS A 178 15.28 41.46 15.50
CA HIS A 178 14.98 41.94 14.15
C HIS A 178 14.73 40.80 13.14
N ARG A 179 13.98 41.19 12.10
CA ARG A 179 13.09 40.46 11.17
C ARG A 179 13.70 39.30 10.36
N ARG A 180 12.87 38.29 10.06
CA ARG A 180 13.15 37.07 9.26
C ARG A 180 13.07 37.28 7.74
N GLN A 181 13.89 36.53 6.99
CA GLN A 181 13.67 36.15 5.57
C GLN A 181 13.27 34.66 5.49
N PRO A 182 12.58 34.20 4.42
CA PRO A 182 12.15 32.80 4.29
C PRO A 182 13.28 31.93 3.72
N ILE A 183 13.55 30.78 4.34
CA ILE A 183 14.50 29.78 3.81
C ILE A 183 13.74 28.48 3.51
N ASN A 184 14.02 27.96 2.31
CA ASN A 184 13.50 26.73 1.73
C ASN A 184 14.21 25.52 2.36
N PHE A 185 13.47 24.59 2.95
CA PHE A 185 14.03 23.42 3.64
C PHE A 185 14.39 22.31 2.65
N LYS A 186 15.62 21.80 2.74
CA LYS A 186 16.00 20.47 2.22
C LYS A 186 16.07 19.49 3.40
N PHE A 187 15.37 18.38 3.27
CA PHE A 187 15.27 17.32 4.28
C PHE A 187 16.61 16.58 4.47
N PRO A 188 17.00 16.22 5.71
CA PRO A 188 17.98 15.17 5.95
C PRO A 188 17.36 13.78 5.71
N ASP A 189 18.17 12.87 5.18
CA ASP A 189 17.83 11.46 4.96
C ASP A 189 17.48 10.76 6.28
N LEU A 190 16.24 10.28 6.39
CA LEU A 190 15.71 9.52 7.52
C LEU A 190 15.59 8.04 7.16
N SER A 191 16.71 7.43 6.79
CA SER A 191 16.84 5.97 6.80
C SER A 191 16.51 5.43 8.21
N PRO A 192 15.46 4.61 8.37
CA PRO A 192 14.97 4.21 9.68
C PRO A 192 15.90 3.19 10.34
N PHE A 193 16.28 3.43 11.60
CA PHE A 193 16.84 2.39 12.45
C PHE A 193 15.71 1.44 12.85
N ILE A 194 15.68 0.28 12.20
CA ILE A 194 14.95 -0.90 12.67
C ILE A 194 15.59 -1.33 14.00
N ALA A 195 14.90 -1.08 15.11
CA ALA A 195 15.22 -1.73 16.37
C ALA A 195 14.66 -3.16 16.35
N LYS A 196 15.51 -4.13 16.73
CA LYS A 196 15.17 -5.55 16.92
C LYS A 196 14.24 -5.76 18.11
#